data_AF-A0A427L6S1-F1
#
_entry.id   AF-A0A427L6S1-F1
#
_cell.length_a   1.000
_cell.length_b   1.000
_cell.length_c   1.000
_cell.angle_alpha   90.00
_cell.angle_beta   90.00
_cell.angle_gamma   90.00
#
_symmetry.space_group_name_H-M   'P 1'
#
loop_
_entity.id
_entity.type
_entity.pdbx_description
1 polymer ?
#
loop_
_entity_poly.entity_id
_entity_poly.type
_entity_poly.pdbx_seq_one_letter_code
_entity_poly.pdbx_strand_id
1 'polypeptide(L)' 'MPPRARRFVATLGVIFFLIFWIWGAVTLHDLLPDAWWIDLIFFTVAGVGWGLPLIPLLRWAEREK' A
#
# COMPACT_ATOMS: atom_id res chain seq x y z
N MET A 1 17.11 14.34 -10.39
CA MET A 1 16.79 14.59 -8.96
C MET A 1 17.93 14.07 -8.09
N PRO A 2 18.42 14.85 -7.11
CA PRO A 2 19.36 14.38 -6.11
C PRO A 2 18.86 13.08 -5.45
N PRO A 3 19.72 12.13 -5.08
CA PRO A 3 19.33 10.87 -4.44
C PRO A 3 18.43 11.08 -3.21
N ARG A 4 18.72 12.13 -2.41
CA ARG A 4 17.92 12.54 -1.25
C ARG A 4 16.49 12.97 -1.61
N ALA A 5 16.32 13.74 -2.67
CA ALA A 5 15.00 14.20 -3.12
C ALA A 5 14.15 13.03 -3.65
N ARG A 6 14.78 12.06 -4.32
CA ARG A 6 14.08 10.85 -4.82
C ARG A 6 13.54 10.00 -3.67
N ARG A 7 14.34 9.81 -2.61
CA ARG A 7 13.90 9.11 -1.39
C ARG A 7 12.74 9.82 -0.71
N PHE A 8 12.79 11.16 -0.61
CA PHE A 8 11.68 11.95 -0.05
C PHE A 8 10.36 11.78 -0.83
N VAL A 9 10.42 11.85 -2.16
CA VAL A 9 9.24 11.63 -3.02
C VAL A 9 8.73 10.19 -2.88
N ALA A 10 9.62 9.20 -2.80
CA ALA A 10 9.21 7.82 -2.59
C ALA A 10 8.52 7.63 -1.24
N THR A 11 9.02 8.24 -0.16
CA THR A 11 8.36 8.20 1.16
C THR A 11 6.97 8.83 1.10
N LEU A 12 6.81 10.01 0.48
CA LEU A 12 5.50 10.62 0.29
C LEU A 12 4.57 9.73 -0.54
N GLY A 13 5.10 9.11 -1.60
CA GLY A 13 4.35 8.15 -2.42
C GLY A 13 3.88 6.94 -1.64
N VAL A 14 4.72 6.38 -0.76
CA VAL A 14 4.35 5.27 0.13
C VAL A 14 3.22 5.70 1.08
N ILE A 15 3.36 6.86 1.73
CA ILE A 15 2.33 7.36 2.66
C ILE A 15 1.00 7.55 1.94
N PHE A 16 1.01 8.22 0.79
CA PHE A 16 -0.21 8.45 0.01
C PHE A 16 -0.83 7.13 -0.46
N PHE A 17 -0.01 6.19 -0.93
CA PHE A 17 -0.46 4.87 -1.33
C PHE A 17 -1.10 4.11 -0.17
N LEU A 18 -0.49 4.12 1.03
CA LEU A 18 -1.03 3.45 2.21
C LEU A 18 -2.37 4.06 2.63
N ILE A 19 -2.50 5.39 2.61
CA ILE A 19 -3.76 6.07 2.90
C ILE A 19 -4.83 5.61 1.91
N PHE A 20 -4.53 5.63 0.61
CA PHE A 20 -5.45 5.20 -0.44
C PHE A 20 -5.81 3.71 -0.31
N TRP A 21 -4.83 2.86 -0.01
CA TRP A 21 -5.01 1.42 0.14
C TRP A 21 -5.93 1.10 1.32
N ILE A 22 -5.65 1.68 2.49
CA ILE A 22 -6.47 1.47 3.70
C ILE A 22 -7.89 1.99 3.47
N TRP A 23 -8.02 3.19 2.90
CA TRP A 23 -9.33 3.77 2.60
C TRP A 23 -10.12 2.90 1.61
N GLY A 24 -9.48 2.43 0.54
CA GLY A 24 -10.09 1.51 -0.42
C GLY A 24 -10.46 0.16 0.20
N ALA A 25 -9.61 -0.39 1.09
CA ALA A 25 -9.88 -1.65 1.77
C ALA A 25 -11.08 -1.53 2.72
N VAL A 26 -11.16 -0.46 3.53
CA VAL A 26 -12.28 -0.25 4.45
C VAL A 26 -13.59 -0.01 3.68
N THR A 27 -13.57 0.85 2.67
CA THR A 27 -14.77 1.12 1.87
C THR A 27 -15.25 -0.09 1.06
N LEU A 28 -14.33 -0.95 0.61
CA LEU A 28 -14.69 -2.20 -0.05
C LEU A 28 -15.21 -3.25 0.94
N HIS A 29 -14.69 -3.28 2.17
CA HIS A 29 -15.17 -4.17 3.24
C HIS A 29 -16.60 -3.83 3.64
N ASP A 30 -16.96 -2.55 3.70
CA ASP A 30 -18.34 -2.09 3.99
C ASP A 30 -19.39 -2.62 2.99
N LEU A 31 -18.97 -3.06 1.80
CA LEU A 31 -19.84 -3.65 0.78
C LEU A 31 -19.99 -5.17 0.92
N LEU A 32 -19.21 -5.81 1.79
CA LEU A 32 -19.21 -7.25 1.97
C LEU A 32 -20.23 -7.69 3.04
N PRO A 33 -20.73 -8.94 2.96
CA PRO A 33 -21.60 -9.49 3.98
C PRO A 33 -20.90 -9.60 5.34
N ASP A 34 -21.65 -9.36 6.41
CA ASP A 34 -21.16 -9.48 7.79
C ASP A 34 -20.96 -10.96 8.17
N ALA A 35 -19.76 -11.48 7.89
CA ALA A 35 -19.38 -12.85 8.17
C ALA A 35 -17.90 -12.93 8.55
N TRP A 36 -17.63 -13.47 9.74
CA TRP A 36 -16.28 -13.53 10.34
C TRP A 36 -15.20 -14.15 9.43
N TRP A 37 -15.55 -15.11 8.58
CA TRP A 37 -14.60 -15.78 7.69
C TRP A 37 -14.24 -14.91 6.46
N ILE A 38 -15.16 -14.03 6.03
CA ILE A 38 -14.90 -13.05 4.98
C ILE A 38 -13.89 -12.04 5.48
N ASP A 39 -14.08 -11.52 6.70
CA ASP A 39 -13.15 -10.59 7.33
C ASP A 39 -11.75 -11.18 7.44
N LEU A 40 -11.66 -12.45 7.87
CA LEU A 40 -10.39 -13.16 7.99
C LEU A 40 -9.64 -13.18 6.66
N ILE A 41 -10.31 -13.59 5.58
CA ILE A 41 -9.70 -13.68 4.24
C ILE A 41 -9.39 -12.27 3.72
N PHE A 42 -10.34 -11.35 3.82
CA PHE A 42 -10.23 -10.00 3.28
C PHE A 42 -9.08 -9.24 3.92
N PHE A 43 -9.01 -9.20 5.25
CA PHE A 43 -7.93 -8.49 5.95
C PHE A 43 -6.58 -9.22 5.84
N THR A 44 -6.56 -10.55 5.70
CA THR A 44 -5.30 -11.27 5.41
C THR A 44 -4.75 -10.87 4.05
N VAL A 45 -5.60 -10.84 3.01
CA VAL A 45 -5.19 -10.45 1.65
C VAL A 45 -4.84 -8.96 1.59
N ALA A 46 -5.67 -8.10 2.17
CA ALA A 46 -5.41 -6.66 2.21
C ALA A 46 -4.15 -6.31 3.02
N GLY A 47 -3.88 -7.05 4.10
CA GLY A 47 -2.74 -6.87 4.99
C GLY A 47 -1.42 -7.38 4.44
N VAL A 48 -1.42 -8.36 3.51
CA VAL A 48 -0.19 -8.83 2.84
C VAL A 48 -0.02 -8.19 1.47
N GLY A 49 -1.12 -7.90 0.77
CA GLY A 49 -1.14 -7.44 -0.62
C GLY A 49 -0.56 -6.05 -0.84
N TRP A 50 -0.62 -5.15 0.15
CA TRP A 50 -0.14 -3.76 -0.01
C TRP A 50 1.37 -3.64 -0.23
N GLY A 51 2.17 -4.63 0.21
CA GLY A 51 3.62 -4.60 0.03
C GLY A 51 4.04 -4.76 -1.44
N LEU A 52 3.28 -5.53 -2.22
CA LEU A 52 3.58 -5.86 -3.62
C LEU A 52 3.69 -4.60 -4.51
N PRO A 53 2.71 -3.66 -4.47
CA PRO A 53 2.78 -2.41 -5.22
C PRO A 53 3.91 -1.46 -4.78
N LEU A 54 4.41 -1.57 -3.54
CA LEU A 54 5.46 -0.68 -3.04
C LEU A 54 6.87 -1.07 -3.50
N ILE A 55 7.11 -2.37 -3.77
CA ILE A 55 8.40 -2.88 -4.24
C ILE A 55 8.98 -2.09 -5.43
N PRO A 56 8.26 -1.83 -6.54
CA PRO A 56 8.81 -1.07 -7.65
C PRO A 56 9.15 0.39 -7.30
N LEU A 57 8.34 1.03 -6.45
CA LEU A 57 8.56 2.40 -5.99
C LEU A 57 9.84 2.51 -5.14
N LEU A 58 10.02 1.57 -4.21
CA LEU A 58 11.20 1.50 -3.36
C LEU A 58 12.47 1.19 -4.19
N ARG A 59 12.39 0.23 -5.12
CA ARG A 59 13.51 -0.06 -6.04
C ARG A 59 13.92 1.14 -6.88
N TRP A 60 12.97 1.97 -7.31
CA TRP A 60 13.27 3.21 -8.02
C TRP A 60 13.96 4.25 -7.12
N ALA A 61 13.53 4.34 -5.86
CA ALA A 61 14.10 5.24 -4.86
C ALA A 61 15.55 4.87 -4.50
N GLU A 62 15.84 3.57 -4.43
CA GLU A 62 17.16 3.01 -4.13
C GLU A 62 18.11 2.96 -5.32
N ARG A 63 17.62 3.22 -6.55
CA ARG A 63 18.43 3.16 -7.76
C ARG A 63 19.50 4.26 -7.76
N GLU A 64 20.65 3.96 -7.17
CA GLU A 64 21.86 4.76 -7.22
C GLU A 64 22.39 4.70 -8.65
N LYS A 65 22.61 5.88 -9.24
CA LYS A 65 23.27 6.05 -10.53
C LYS A 65 24.66 6.58 -10.22
#